data_AF-F2BXZ6-F1
#
_entry.id   AF-F2BXZ6-F1
#
_cell.length_a   1.000
_cell.length_b   1.000
_cell.length_c   1.000
_cell.angle_alpha   90.00
_cell.angle_beta   90.00
_cell.angle_gamma   90.00
#
_symmetry.space_group_name_H-M   'P 1'
#
loop_
_entity.id
_entity.type
_entity.pdbx_description
1 polymer ?
#
loop_
_entity_poly.entity_id
_entity_poly.type
_entity_poly.pdbx_seq_one_letter_code
_entity_poly.pdbx_strand_id
1 'polypeptide(L)'
;MISNLKTFENKNFEKLTVIEKDSEFFFIANEVVTMLGYVNPRKAVYDHVDEEDKDVTKWNTPGGIQNISIINESGLYSLIFSSKLPQAKIFKVWVIREVLPSIRKMEDI
;
A
#
# COMPACT_ATOMS: atom_id res chain seq x y z
N MET A 1 0.87 0.02 -17.89
CA MET A 1 0.04 1.24 -17.71
C MET A 1 -0.76 1.07 -16.43
N ILE A 2 -1.12 2.15 -15.72
CA ILE A 2 -2.08 2.04 -14.60
C ILE A 2 -3.45 1.75 -15.21
N SER A 3 -3.99 0.57 -14.94
CA SER A 3 -5.24 0.11 -15.56
C SER A 3 -6.44 0.44 -14.69
N ASN A 4 -6.33 0.24 -13.37
CA ASN A 4 -7.40 0.48 -12.42
C ASN A 4 -6.88 1.04 -11.09
N LEU A 5 -7.70 1.88 -10.46
CA LEU A 5 -7.47 2.42 -9.12
C LEU A 5 -8.68 2.13 -8.23
N LYS A 6 -8.41 1.65 -7.02
CA LYS A 6 -9.40 1.47 -5.97
C LYS A 6 -8.90 2.08 -4.67
N THR A 7 -9.80 2.64 -3.89
CA THR A 7 -9.46 3.29 -2.61
C THR A 7 -10.26 2.66 -1.50
N PHE A 8 -9.61 2.41 -0.38
CA PHE A 8 -10.20 1.84 0.83
C PHE A 8 -10.00 2.81 1.98
N GLU A 9 -11.04 2.99 2.80
CA GLU A 9 -11.02 3.86 3.98
C GLU A 9 -11.87 3.25 5.09
N ASN A 10 -11.56 3.59 6.34
CA ASN A 10 -12.43 3.25 7.46
C ASN A 10 -12.25 4.27 8.61
N LYS A 11 -12.97 4.06 9.72
CA LYS A 11 -12.92 4.96 10.88
C LYS A 11 -11.52 5.11 11.51
N ASN A 12 -10.61 4.17 11.25
CA ASN A 12 -9.25 4.15 11.80
C ASN A 12 -8.18 4.61 10.79
N PHE A 13 -8.48 4.61 9.49
CA PHE A 13 -7.52 4.83 8.41
C PHE A 13 -8.14 5.67 7.30
N GLU A 14 -7.44 6.75 6.95
CA GLU A 14 -7.91 7.74 5.97
C GLU A 14 -8.11 7.13 4.58
N LYS A 15 -7.03 6.81 3.85
CA LYS A 15 -7.16 6.36 2.46
C LYS A 15 -6.00 5.46 2.07
N LEU A 16 -6.33 4.23 1.68
CA LEU A 16 -5.40 3.25 1.12
C LEU A 16 -5.75 3.07 -0.36
N THR A 17 -4.84 3.50 -1.22
CA THR A 17 -4.95 3.43 -2.67
C THR A 17 -4.28 2.15 -3.16
N VAL A 18 -5.03 1.40 -3.95
CA VAL A 18 -4.59 0.18 -4.63
C VAL A 18 -4.59 0.44 -6.12
N ILE A 19 -3.48 0.07 -6.75
CA ILE A 19 -3.19 0.33 -8.16
C ILE A 19 -2.98 -1.02 -8.82
N GLU A 20 -3.69 -1.27 -9.91
CA GLU A 20 -3.41 -2.41 -10.78
C GLU A 20 -2.38 -1.99 -11.83
N LYS A 21 -1.26 -2.71 -11.86
CA LYS A 21 -0.15 -2.52 -12.81
C LYS A 21 0.36 -3.89 -13.23
N ASP A 22 0.42 -4.13 -14.53
CA ASP A 22 1.01 -5.33 -15.12
C ASP A 22 0.45 -6.65 -14.52
N SER A 23 -0.88 -6.69 -14.32
CA SER A 23 -1.62 -7.80 -13.72
C SER A 23 -1.29 -8.10 -12.25
N GLU A 24 -0.65 -7.17 -11.56
CA GLU A 24 -0.40 -7.21 -10.12
C GLU A 24 -1.00 -5.99 -9.42
N PHE A 25 -1.32 -6.17 -8.13
CA PHE A 25 -1.79 -5.09 -7.28
C PHE A 25 -0.64 -4.51 -6.46
N PHE A 26 -0.60 -3.19 -6.45
CA PHE A 26 0.34 -2.41 -5.67
C PHE A 26 -0.40 -1.43 -4.75
N PHE A 27 0.27 -1.08 -3.67
CA PHE A 27 -0.17 -0.13 -2.66
C PHE A 27 0.77 1.08 -2.67
N ILE A 28 0.24 2.29 -2.47
CA ILE A 28 1.10 3.46 -2.32
C ILE A 28 1.89 3.34 -1.01
N ALA A 29 3.22 3.22 -1.13
CA ALA A 29 4.09 2.91 0.01
C ALA A 29 3.96 3.94 1.14
N ASN A 30 3.86 5.22 0.77
CA ASN A 30 3.74 6.32 1.72
C ASN A 30 2.41 6.28 2.52
N GLU A 31 1.31 5.86 1.91
CA GLU A 31 0.03 5.71 2.61
C GLU A 31 0.12 4.58 3.65
N VAL A 32 0.70 3.43 3.27
CA VAL A 32 0.88 2.28 4.15
C VAL A 32 1.70 2.63 5.39
N VAL A 33 2.88 3.24 5.21
CA VAL A 33 3.76 3.56 6.36
C VAL A 33 3.20 4.69 7.23
N THR A 34 2.46 5.63 6.64
CA THR A 34 1.74 6.68 7.40
C THR A 34 0.64 6.04 8.25
N MET A 35 -0.15 5.12 7.69
CA MET A 35 -1.17 4.39 8.44
C MET A 35 -0.59 3.50 9.54
N LEU A 36 0.59 2.91 9.32
CA LEU A 36 1.28 2.15 10.36
C LEU A 36 1.83 3.05 11.48
N GLY A 37 1.97 4.37 11.23
CA GLY A 37 2.43 5.36 12.19
C GLY A 37 3.95 5.57 12.20
N TYR A 38 4.66 5.23 11.11
CA TYR A 38 6.10 5.45 11.03
C TYR A 38 6.42 6.96 10.94
N VAL A 39 7.29 7.44 11.82
CA VAL A 39 7.75 8.84 11.82
C VAL A 39 8.57 9.19 10.58
N ASN A 40 9.33 8.22 10.05
CA ASN A 40 10.13 8.39 8.84
C ASN A 40 9.68 7.39 7.75
N PRO A 41 8.68 7.75 6.93
CA PRO A 41 8.16 6.94 5.84
C PRO A 41 9.23 6.35 4.92
N ARG A 42 10.15 7.20 4.43
CA ARG A 42 11.20 6.78 3.49
C ARG A 42 12.13 5.74 4.09
N LYS A 43 12.56 5.95 5.34
CA LYS A 43 13.41 5.00 6.06
C LYS A 43 12.67 3.68 6.33
N ALA A 44 11.40 3.73 6.72
CA ALA A 44 10.61 2.53 6.98
C ALA A 44 10.49 1.65 5.72
N VAL A 45 10.21 2.23 4.55
CA VAL A 45 10.18 1.47 3.29
C VAL A 45 11.56 0.92 2.93
N TYR A 46 12.62 1.70 3.14
CA TYR A 46 13.98 1.25 2.85
C TYR A 46 14.44 0.10 3.76
N ASP A 47 14.16 0.17 5.07
CA ASP A 47 14.63 -0.79 6.06
C ASP A 47 13.80 -2.10 6.08
N HIS A 48 12.57 -2.10 5.53
CA HIS A 48 11.60 -3.18 5.75
C HIS A 48 10.97 -3.75 4.49
N VAL A 49 11.31 -3.24 3.31
CA VAL A 49 10.80 -3.76 2.04
C VAL A 49 11.99 -4.08 1.16
N ASP A 50 12.00 -5.26 0.55
CA ASP A 50 13.04 -5.68 -0.38
C ASP A 50 12.90 -4.92 -1.71
N GLU A 51 14.00 -4.78 -2.46
CA GLU A 51 13.99 -4.02 -3.71
C GLU A 51 13.06 -4.64 -4.77
N GLU A 52 12.91 -5.97 -4.79
CA GLU A 52 12.01 -6.69 -5.71
C GLU A 52 10.52 -6.45 -5.42
N ASP A 53 10.19 -6.02 -4.20
CA ASP A 53 8.83 -5.71 -3.77
C ASP A 53 8.45 -4.23 -3.93
N LYS A 54 9.40 -3.42 -4.43
CA LYS A 54 9.22 -1.98 -4.69
C LYS A 54 9.09 -1.73 -6.18
N ASP A 55 8.27 -0.75 -6.49
CA ASP A 55 8.21 -0.20 -7.84
C ASP A 55 7.91 1.32 -7.77
N VAL A 56 7.98 1.97 -8.93
CA VAL A 56 7.60 3.35 -9.13
C VAL A 56 6.56 3.44 -10.23
N THR A 57 5.61 4.35 -10.05
CA THR A 57 4.63 4.66 -11.09
C THR A 57 4.42 6.16 -11.21
N LYS A 58 4.05 6.60 -12.42
CA LYS A 58 3.71 7.99 -12.70
C LYS A 58 2.30 8.26 -12.23
N TRP A 59 2.13 9.27 -11.39
CA TRP A 59 0.86 9.67 -10.82
C TRP A 59 0.54 11.12 -11.13
N ASN A 60 -0.68 11.41 -11.54
CA ASN A 60 -1.12 12.79 -11.72
C ASN A 60 -1.53 13.37 -10.37
N THR A 61 -0.83 14.41 -9.93
CA THR A 61 -1.13 15.15 -8.71
C THR A 61 -1.48 16.59 -9.07
N PRO A 62 -2.04 17.40 -8.14
CA PRO A 62 -2.25 18.84 -8.40
C PRO A 62 -0.99 19.59 -8.82
N GLY A 63 0.20 19.10 -8.43
CA GLY A 63 1.50 19.63 -8.86
C GLY A 63 2.03 19.05 -10.18
N GLY A 64 1.21 18.33 -10.93
CA GLY A 64 1.58 17.65 -12.17
C GLY A 64 1.92 16.17 -11.98
N ILE A 65 2.51 15.58 -13.03
CA ILE A 65 2.89 14.17 -13.06
C ILE A 65 4.14 13.96 -12.20
N GLN A 66 4.03 13.10 -11.18
CA GLN A 66 5.12 12.76 -10.26
C GLN A 66 5.34 11.25 -10.20
N ASN A 67 6.56 10.84 -9.88
CA ASN A 67 6.83 9.43 -9.57
C ASN A 67 6.48 9.17 -8.10
N ILE A 68 5.63 8.18 -7.85
CA ILE A 68 5.30 7.70 -6.51
C ILE A 68 5.83 6.28 -6.33
N SER A 69 6.31 5.98 -5.12
CA SER A 69 6.73 4.63 -4.74
C SER A 69 5.53 3.79 -4.35
N ILE A 70 5.49 2.59 -4.90
CA ILE A 70 4.46 1.60 -4.67
C ILE A 70 5.10 0.27 -4.23
N ILE A 71 4.35 -0.55 -3.52
CA ILE A 71 4.79 -1.86 -3.03
C ILE A 71 3.76 -2.93 -3.36
N ASN A 72 4.20 -4.13 -3.70
CA ASN A 72 3.31 -5.28 -3.96
C ASN A 72 2.74 -5.86 -2.64
N GLU A 73 1.99 -6.97 -2.72
CA GLU A 73 1.43 -7.64 -1.53
C GLU A 73 2.53 -8.15 -0.57
N SER A 74 3.66 -8.65 -1.09
CA SER A 74 4.79 -9.10 -0.28
C SER A 74 5.39 -7.95 0.54
N GLY A 75 5.70 -6.82 -0.11
CA GLY A 75 6.22 -5.63 0.58
C GLY A 75 5.25 -5.05 1.61
N LEU A 76 3.94 -5.11 1.34
CA LEU A 76 2.91 -4.74 2.31
C LEU A 76 3.01 -5.62 3.57
N TYR A 77 3.12 -6.94 3.42
CA TYR A 77 3.28 -7.84 4.56
C TYR A 77 4.58 -7.60 5.32
N SER A 78 5.68 -7.33 4.62
CA SER A 78 6.96 -7.04 5.25
C SER A 78 6.86 -5.82 6.18
N LEU A 79 6.18 -4.74 5.76
CA LEU A 79 5.92 -3.58 6.64
C LEU A 79 5.00 -3.90 7.82
N ILE A 80 3.94 -4.68 7.60
CA ILE A 80 2.97 -5.04 8.64
C ILE A 80 3.62 -5.90 9.71
N PHE A 81 4.42 -6.90 9.32
CA PHE A 81 5.00 -7.87 10.25
C PHE A 81 6.28 -7.39 10.92
N SER A 82 7.04 -6.49 10.27
CA SER A 82 8.20 -5.84 10.90
C SER A 82 7.82 -4.76 11.91
N SER A 83 6.63 -4.15 11.75
CA SER A 83 6.20 -3.04 12.60
C SER A 83 5.90 -3.48 14.04
N LYS A 84 6.52 -2.76 14.98
CA LYS A 84 6.25 -2.88 16.42
C LYS A 84 5.23 -1.83 16.92
N LEU A 85 4.67 -1.03 16.01
CA LEU A 85 3.75 0.04 16.34
C LEU A 85 2.36 -0.52 16.67
N PRO A 86 1.62 0.07 17.62
CA PRO A 86 0.31 -0.44 18.03
C PRO A 86 -0.70 -0.48 16.87
N GLN A 87 -0.57 0.45 15.92
CA GLN A 87 -1.45 0.58 14.77
C GLN A 87 -1.30 -0.59 13.78
N ALA A 88 -0.15 -1.27 13.76
CA ALA A 88 0.11 -2.40 12.87
C ALA A 88 -0.89 -3.55 13.06
N LYS A 89 -1.31 -3.81 14.30
CA LYS A 89 -2.30 -4.86 14.59
C LYS A 89 -3.67 -4.54 13.99
N ILE A 90 -4.12 -3.30 14.11
CA ILE A 90 -5.42 -2.84 13.60
C ILE A 90 -5.38 -2.84 12.06
N PHE A 91 -4.30 -2.30 11.49
CA PHE A 91 -4.08 -2.25 10.05
C PHE A 91 -4.02 -3.65 9.44
N LYS A 92 -3.28 -4.58 10.04
CA LYS A 92 -3.23 -6.00 9.64
C LYS A 92 -4.61 -6.63 9.55
N VAL A 93 -5.43 -6.46 10.58
CA VAL A 93 -6.78 -7.06 10.63
C VAL A 93 -7.65 -6.51 9.51
N TRP A 94 -7.61 -5.19 9.30
CA TRP A 94 -8.38 -4.54 8.24
C TRP A 94 -7.93 -5.00 6.85
N VAL A 95 -6.62 -5.01 6.58
CA VAL A 95 -6.06 -5.43 5.29
C VAL A 95 -6.45 -6.86 4.96
N ILE A 96 -6.27 -7.79 5.90
CA ILE A 96 -6.52 -9.22 5.67
C ILE A 96 -8.01 -9.54 5.54
N ARG A 97 -8.88 -8.86 6.31
CA ARG A 97 -10.31 -9.20 6.36
C ARG A 97 -11.15 -8.48 5.32
N GLU A 98 -10.74 -7.28 4.92
CA GLU A 98 -11.56 -6.40 4.09
C GLU A 98 -10.86 -6.06 2.77
N VAL A 99 -9.64 -5.53 2.83
CA VAL A 99 -8.96 -5.00 1.64
C VAL A 99 -8.59 -6.11 0.66
N LEU A 100 -7.74 -7.06 1.06
CA LEU A 100 -7.26 -8.12 0.17
C LEU A 100 -8.40 -9.01 -0.37
N PRO A 101 -9.40 -9.44 0.43
CA PRO A 101 -10.54 -10.18 -0.10
C PRO A 101 -11.36 -9.36 -1.11
N SER A 102 -11.47 -8.04 -0.92
CA SER A 102 -12.21 -7.15 -1.84
C SER A 102 -11.46 -6.86 -3.14
N ILE A 103 -10.14 -7.06 -3.15
CA ILE A 103 -9.30 -6.96 -4.34
C ILE A 103 -9.39 -8.27 -5.13
N ARG A 104 -9.19 -9.42 -4.47
CA ARG A 104 -9.21 -10.75 -5.12
C ARG A 104 -10.55 -11.07 -5.79
N LYS A 105 -11.68 -10.76 -5.14
CA LYS A 105 -13.01 -10.92 -5.74
C LYS A 105 -13.23 -10.09 -7.02
N MET A 106 -12.38 -9.09 -7.27
CA MET A 106 -12.45 -8.28 -8.48
C MET A 106 -11.72 -8.93 -9.65
N GLU A 107 -10.72 -9.79 -9.39
CA GLU A 107 -10.06 -10.59 -10.43
C GLU A 107 -10.96 -11.73 -10.95
N ASP A 108 -11.89 -12.19 -10.11
CA ASP A 108 -12.81 -13.30 -10.42
C ASP A 108 -14.02 -12.89 -11.32
N ILE A 109 -14.06 -11.66 -11.86
CA ILE A 109 -15.19 -11.14 -12.66
C ILE A 109 -14.73 -10.73 -14.06
#